data_AF-A0A7K3HJS9-F1
#
_entry.id   AF-A0A7K3HJS9-F1
#
_cell.length_a   1.000
_cell.length_b   1.000
_cell.length_c   1.000
_cell.angle_alpha   90.00
_cell.angle_beta   90.00
_cell.angle_gamma   90.00
#
_symmetry.space_group_name_H-M   'P 1'
#
loop_
_entity.id
_entity.type
_entity.pdbx_description
1 polymer ?
#
loop_
_entity_poly.entity_id
_entity_poly.type
_entity_poly.pdbx_seq_one_letter_code
_entity_poly.pdbx_strand_id
1 'polypeptide(L)'
;MPYRAESGHTGEVITPWHGAAGPDGPVPPLFGRDASVARVVDTATSPDAASLILVTGPAGIGRSAVLTAVRDELAARGLTTLTLRVARTEHGRPYSVAARLSAELAVLNR
;
A
#
# COMPACT_ATOMS: atom_id res chain seq x y z
N MET A 1 34.57 24.28 37.64
CA MET A 1 34.48 22.95 37.01
C MET A 1 33.92 23.12 35.60
N PRO A 2 34.74 23.35 34.57
CA PRO A 2 34.26 23.46 33.20
C PRO A 2 34.14 22.07 32.55
N TYR A 3 32.93 21.73 32.10
CA TYR A 3 32.63 20.53 31.33
C TYR A 3 33.09 20.73 29.88
N ARG A 4 33.96 19.82 29.43
CA ARG A 4 34.61 19.80 28.12
C ARG A 4 33.62 19.26 27.08
N ALA A 5 33.23 20.10 26.12
CA ALA A 5 32.48 19.68 24.94
C ALA A 5 33.44 19.02 23.95
N GLU A 6 33.18 17.76 23.59
CA GLU A 6 33.81 17.11 22.44
C GLU A 6 32.75 16.93 21.36
N SER A 7 32.89 17.79 20.35
CA SER A 7 32.17 17.84 19.09
C SER A 7 32.54 16.66 18.21
N GLY A 8 31.54 15.94 17.68
CA GLY A 8 31.76 14.90 16.69
C GLY A 8 30.53 14.08 16.33
N HIS A 9 29.43 14.71 15.91
CA HIS A 9 28.48 14.01 15.05
C HIS A 9 27.86 14.96 14.03
N THR A 10 28.22 14.69 12.79
CA THR A 10 27.78 15.28 11.54
C THR A 10 26.27 15.46 11.53
N GLY A 11 25.82 16.63 11.07
CA GLY A 11 24.41 17.02 11.02
C GLY A 11 23.57 16.14 10.10
N GLU A 12 23.18 14.97 10.58
CA GLU A 12 22.09 14.21 9.99
C GLU A 12 20.78 14.81 10.48
N VAL A 13 20.24 15.71 9.65
CA VAL A 13 18.88 16.22 9.79
C VAL A 13 17.95 15.02 9.59
N ILE A 14 17.46 14.45 10.69
CA ILE A 14 16.39 13.44 10.65
C ILE A 14 15.14 14.16 10.15
N THR A 15 14.88 14.08 8.85
CA THR A 15 13.65 14.63 8.26
C THR A 15 12.45 13.92 8.89
N PRO A 16 11.45 14.66 9.42
CA PRO A 16 10.27 14.04 9.99
C PRO A 16 9.51 13.24 8.92
N TRP A 17 9.02 12.06 9.33
CA TRP A 17 8.28 11.08 8.52
C TRP A 17 6.87 11.55 8.13
N HIS A 18 6.77 12.73 7.52
CA HIS A 18 5.54 13.26 6.97
C HIS A 18 5.71 13.47 5.47
N GLY A 19 5.53 12.38 4.71
CA GLY A 19 5.49 12.41 3.27
C GLY A 19 4.47 11.41 2.76
N ALA A 20 3.31 11.91 2.33
CA ALA A 20 2.44 11.16 1.45
C ALA A 20 3.26 10.79 0.21
N ALA A 21 3.65 9.52 0.09
CA ALA A 21 4.29 9.01 -1.10
C ALA A 21 3.35 9.26 -2.29
N GLY A 22 3.83 10.03 -3.27
CA GLY A 22 3.25 10.01 -4.60
C GLY A 22 3.30 8.59 -5.16
N PRO A 23 2.51 8.28 -6.20
CA PRO A 23 2.40 6.92 -6.74
C PRO A 23 3.72 6.32 -7.24
N ASP A 24 4.77 7.13 -7.45
CA ASP A 24 6.07 6.74 -8.00
C ASP A 24 7.26 6.85 -7.02
N GLY A 25 7.00 7.03 -5.72
CA GLY A 25 8.08 7.01 -4.71
C GLY A 25 8.58 5.60 -4.43
N PRO A 26 9.88 5.39 -4.11
CA PRO A 26 10.37 4.09 -3.70
C PRO A 26 9.58 3.58 -2.49
N VAL A 27 8.98 2.40 -2.63
CA VAL A 27 8.17 1.77 -1.58
C VAL A 27 9.09 1.48 -0.39
N PRO A 28 8.83 2.04 0.80
CA PRO A 28 9.64 1.74 1.97
C PRO A 28 9.63 0.23 2.26
N PRO A 29 10.75 -0.37 2.70
CA PRO A 29 10.80 -1.79 2.99
C PRO A 29 9.77 -2.18 4.06
N LEU A 30 9.00 -3.22 3.76
CA LEU A 30 7.95 -3.74 4.63
C LEU A 30 8.54 -4.70 5.67
N PHE A 31 9.11 -4.16 6.75
CA PHE A 31 9.66 -5.02 7.81
C PHE A 31 8.59 -5.91 8.45
N GLY A 32 8.82 -7.22 8.44
CA GLY A 32 8.00 -8.21 9.14
C GLY A 32 6.59 -8.42 8.56
N ARG A 33 6.35 -8.02 7.30
CA ARG A 33 5.05 -8.20 6.62
C ARG A 33 5.06 -9.20 5.48
N ASP A 34 6.20 -9.80 5.17
CA ASP A 34 6.36 -10.75 4.06
C ASP A 34 5.35 -11.90 4.14
N ALA A 35 5.15 -12.48 5.33
CA ALA A 35 4.17 -13.56 5.53
C ALA A 35 2.72 -13.10 5.27
N SER A 36 2.39 -11.83 5.55
CA SER A 36 1.06 -11.29 5.25
C SER A 36 0.87 -11.07 3.75
N VAL A 37 1.90 -10.56 3.07
CA VAL A 37 1.88 -10.39 1.61
C VAL A 37 1.73 -11.74 0.93
N ALA A 38 2.60 -12.70 1.27
CA ALA A 38 2.56 -14.06 0.72
C ALA A 38 1.18 -14.71 0.90
N ARG A 39 0.61 -14.64 2.12
CA ARG A 39 -0.72 -15.21 2.39
C ARG A 39 -1.81 -14.60 1.52
N VAL A 40 -1.81 -13.28 1.32
CA VAL A 40 -2.83 -12.62 0.48
C VAL A 40 -2.65 -13.01 -0.98
N VAL A 41 -1.41 -13.04 -1.47
CA VAL A 41 -1.10 -13.41 -2.85
C VAL A 41 -1.50 -14.86 -3.12
N ASP A 42 -1.09 -15.80 -2.27
CA ASP A 42 -1.43 -17.22 -2.41
C ASP A 42 -2.94 -17.44 -2.40
N THR A 43 -3.67 -16.72 -1.53
CA THR A 43 -5.14 -16.78 -1.49
C THR A 43 -5.76 -16.21 -2.78
N ALA A 44 -5.22 -15.11 -3.30
CA ALA A 44 -5.73 -14.45 -4.50
C ALA A 44 -5.46 -15.24 -5.79
N THR A 45 -4.41 -16.05 -5.82
CA THR A 45 -4.03 -16.86 -6.98
C THR A 45 -4.50 -18.31 -6.92
N SER A 46 -5.14 -18.73 -5.81
CA SER A 46 -5.66 -20.09 -5.68
C SER A 46 -6.76 -20.36 -6.72
N PRO A 47 -6.85 -21.55 -7.34
CA PRO A 47 -7.94 -21.89 -8.24
C PRO A 47 -9.32 -21.90 -7.56
N ASP A 48 -9.35 -22.11 -6.24
CA ASP A 48 -10.54 -21.96 -5.38
C ASP A 48 -10.56 -20.58 -4.68
N ALA A 49 -9.94 -19.56 -5.28
CA ALA A 49 -9.74 -18.26 -4.66
C ALA A 49 -11.05 -17.68 -4.10
N ALA A 50 -10.93 -17.12 -2.88
CA ALA A 50 -12.00 -16.33 -2.30
C ALA A 50 -12.31 -15.14 -3.23
N SER A 51 -13.59 -14.93 -3.55
CA SER A 51 -14.03 -13.79 -4.36
C SER A 51 -13.75 -12.42 -3.70
N LEU A 52 -13.37 -12.41 -2.42
CA LEU A 52 -13.04 -11.21 -1.65
C LEU A 52 -12.06 -11.51 -0.52
N ILE A 53 -10.97 -10.73 -0.45
CA ILE A 53 -10.04 -10.73 0.68
C ILE A 53 -10.14 -9.38 1.39
N LEU A 54 -10.40 -9.41 2.71
CA LEU A 54 -10.51 -8.21 3.54
C LEU A 54 -9.29 -8.08 4.47
N VAL A 55 -8.52 -6.99 4.31
CA VAL A 55 -7.39 -6.67 5.20
C VAL A 55 -7.82 -5.63 6.23
N THR A 56 -7.95 -6.03 7.49
CA THR A 56 -8.37 -5.19 8.61
C THR A 56 -7.24 -4.90 9.58
N GLY A 57 -7.43 -3.89 10.43
CA GLY A 57 -6.45 -3.50 11.45
C GLY A 57 -6.57 -2.02 11.82
N PRO A 58 -5.89 -1.58 12.89
CA PRO A 58 -5.90 -0.19 13.34
C PRO A 58 -5.50 0.81 12.24
N ALA A 59 -5.89 2.08 12.42
CA ALA A 59 -5.37 3.14 11.57
C ALA A 59 -3.84 3.22 11.72
N GLY A 60 -3.13 3.41 10.60
CA GLY A 60 -1.67 3.53 10.60
C GLY A 60 -0.89 2.21 10.66
N ILE A 61 -1.52 1.03 10.80
CA ILE A 61 -0.81 -0.26 10.90
C ILE A 61 -0.12 -0.72 9.60
N GLY A 62 -0.22 0.06 8.52
CA GLY A 62 0.41 -0.24 7.24
C GLY A 62 -0.43 -1.07 6.25
N ARG A 63 -1.76 -1.15 6.42
CA ARG A 63 -2.64 -1.92 5.51
C ARG A 63 -2.47 -1.56 4.04
N SER A 64 -2.44 -0.26 3.72
CA SER A 64 -2.23 0.20 2.34
C SER A 64 -0.85 -0.16 1.81
N ALA A 65 0.18 -0.18 2.67
CA ALA A 65 1.52 -0.58 2.27
C ALA A 65 1.58 -2.09 1.96
N VAL A 66 0.93 -2.92 2.78
CA VAL A 66 0.75 -4.37 2.49
C VAL A 66 0.02 -4.58 1.17
N LEU A 67 -1.10 -3.89 0.93
CA LEU A 67 -1.85 -4.03 -0.33
C LEU A 67 -1.06 -3.52 -1.55
N THR A 68 -0.18 -2.54 -1.37
CA THR A 68 0.73 -2.06 -2.43
C THR A 68 1.74 -3.15 -2.78
N ALA A 69 2.38 -3.79 -1.79
CA ALA A 69 3.29 -4.89 -2.06
C ALA A 69 2.60 -6.13 -2.66
N VAL A 70 1.37 -6.42 -2.24
CA VAL A 70 0.55 -7.48 -2.89
C VAL A 70 0.31 -7.16 -4.35
N ARG A 71 -0.06 -5.91 -4.67
CA ARG A 71 -0.25 -5.46 -6.05
C ARG A 71 1.03 -5.65 -6.87
N ASP A 72 2.16 -5.24 -6.32
CA ASP A 72 3.45 -5.32 -7.02
C ASP A 72 3.88 -6.78 -7.25
N GLU A 73 3.65 -7.67 -6.28
CA GLU A 73 3.88 -9.11 -6.40
C GLU A 73 2.96 -9.77 -7.44
N LEU A 74 1.67 -9.42 -7.47
CA LEU A 74 0.74 -9.91 -8.49
C LEU A 74 1.13 -9.42 -9.90
N ALA A 75 1.55 -8.15 -10.02
CA ALA A 75 2.06 -7.60 -11.28
C ALA A 75 3.34 -8.31 -11.74
N ALA A 76 4.26 -8.62 -10.82
CA ALA A 76 5.46 -9.40 -11.11
C ALA A 76 5.14 -10.82 -11.62
N ARG A 77 4.00 -11.38 -11.22
CA ARG A 77 3.47 -12.66 -11.73
C ARG A 77 2.68 -12.52 -13.05
N GLY A 78 2.66 -11.33 -13.65
CA GLY A 78 1.96 -11.06 -14.91
C GLY A 78 0.45 -10.84 -14.76
N LEU A 79 -0.06 -10.70 -13.54
CA LEU A 79 -1.47 -10.42 -13.30
C LEU A 79 -1.73 -8.92 -13.38
N THR A 80 -2.75 -8.53 -14.14
CA THR A 80 -3.20 -7.14 -14.21
C THR A 80 -3.90 -6.76 -12.91
N THR A 81 -3.50 -5.64 -12.32
CA THR A 81 -4.07 -5.15 -11.07
C THR A 81 -4.64 -3.75 -11.24
N LEU A 82 -5.72 -3.45 -10.54
CA LEU A 82 -6.34 -2.12 -10.48
C LEU A 82 -6.47 -1.70 -9.03
N THR A 83 -6.07 -0.47 -8.73
CA THR A 83 -6.20 0.11 -7.38
C THR A 83 -7.18 1.27 -7.39
N LEU A 84 -8.23 1.17 -6.58
CA LEU A 84 -9.20 2.25 -6.39
C LEU A 84 -9.24 2.67 -4.93
N ARG A 85 -8.96 3.96 -4.68
CA ARG A 85 -9.14 4.55 -3.35
C ARG A 85 -10.58 5.02 -3.18
N VAL A 86 -11.29 4.41 -2.24
CA VAL A 86 -12.64 4.81 -1.83
C VAL A 86 -12.53 5.87 -0.74
N ALA A 87 -13.02 7.08 -1.03
CA ALA A 87 -13.07 8.15 -0.06
C ALA A 87 -14.18 7.92 0.97
N ARG A 88 -14.03 8.44 2.19
CA ARG A 88 -15.08 8.33 3.23
C ARG A 88 -16.41 8.94 2.79
N THR A 89 -16.36 9.97 1.95
CA THR A 89 -17.54 10.65 1.37
C THR A 89 -18.33 9.76 0.40
N GLU A 90 -17.74 8.67 -0.09
CA GLU A 90 -18.36 7.72 -1.02
C GLU A 90 -19.09 6.58 -0.31
N HIS A 91 -19.01 6.48 1.02
CA HIS A 91 -19.62 5.39 1.80
C HIS A 91 -21.15 5.26 1.60
N GLY A 92 -21.84 6.35 1.28
CA GLY A 92 -23.29 6.35 0.97
C GLY A 92 -23.62 6.37 -0.53
N ARG A 93 -22.61 6.20 -1.40
CA ARG A 93 -22.74 6.40 -2.85
C ARG A 93 -22.14 5.21 -3.61
N PRO A 94 -22.72 4.01 -3.51
CA PRO A 94 -22.16 2.81 -4.15
C PRO A 94 -22.00 2.98 -5.67
N TYR A 95 -22.93 3.68 -6.32
CA TYR A 95 -22.86 3.96 -7.75
C TYR A 95 -21.68 4.84 -8.16
N SER A 96 -21.18 5.75 -7.30
CA SER A 96 -20.01 6.56 -7.66
C SER A 96 -18.74 5.72 -7.71
N VAL A 97 -18.61 4.76 -6.79
CA VAL A 97 -17.50 3.80 -6.77
C VAL A 97 -17.58 2.88 -7.99
N ALA A 98 -18.77 2.35 -8.30
CA ALA A 98 -18.99 1.47 -9.45
C ALA A 98 -18.70 2.17 -10.79
N ALA A 99 -19.16 3.43 -10.96
CA ALA A 99 -18.91 4.19 -12.18
C ALA A 99 -17.41 4.45 -12.40
N ARG A 100 -16.67 4.81 -11.33
CA ARG A 100 -15.22 4.98 -11.40
C ARG A 100 -14.50 3.67 -11.73
N LEU A 101 -14.87 2.58 -11.06
CA LEU A 101 -14.33 1.26 -11.36
C LEU A 101 -14.54 0.87 -12.83
N SER A 102 -15.75 1.11 -13.36
CA SER A 102 -16.07 0.84 -14.76
C SER A 102 -15.23 1.66 -15.73
N ALA A 103 -14.98 2.94 -15.42
CA ALA A 103 -14.16 3.82 -16.24
C ALA A 103 -12.70 3.33 -16.29
N GLU A 104 -12.13 2.97 -15.14
CA GLU A 104 -10.76 2.44 -15.04
C GLU A 104 -10.62 1.08 -15.77
N LEU A 105 -11.60 0.18 -15.64
CA LEU A 105 -11.61 -1.10 -16.36
C LEU A 105 -11.71 -0.93 -17.88
N ALA A 106 -12.41 0.11 -18.36
CA ALA A 106 -12.50 0.40 -19.79
C ALA A 106 -11.17 0.88 -20.38
N VAL A 107 -10.30 1.49 -19.57
CA VAL A 107 -8.95 1.90 -19.97
C VAL A 107 -8.01 0.70 -20.01
N LEU A 108 -8.13 -0.23 -19.06
CA LEU A 108 -7.28 -1.43 -18.98
C LEU A 108 -7.52 -2.47 -20.07
N ASN A 109 -8.74 -2.59 -20.59
CA ASN A 109 -9.13 -3.61 -21.57
C ASN A 109 -9.05 -3.12 -23.03
N ARG A 110 -8.37 -2.01 -23.28
CA ARG A 110 -8.16 -1.45 -24.63
C ARG A 110 -6.79 -1.84 -25.16
#